data_AF-A0A4R8I598-F1
#
_entry.id   AF-A0A4R8I598-F1
#
_cell.length_a   1.000
_cell.length_b   1.000
_cell.length_c   1.000
_cell.angle_alpha   90.00
_cell.angle_beta   90.00
_cell.angle_gamma   90.00
#
_symmetry.space_group_name_H-M   'P 1'
#
loop_
_entity.id
_entity.type
_entity.pdbx_description
1 polymer ?
#
loop_
_entity_poly.entity_id
_entity_poly.type
_entity_poly.pdbx_seq_one_letter_code
_entity_poly.pdbx_strand_id
1 'polypeptide(L)'
;MKKILLVFTISLLFKSCSENKSNISITEKIKTPATDSLLTKKIDSSELTKYNSVKEMLEDANDFSIEQGTLKLINNDENDLKIQISKTIVKGELEKSINDIVKRDIVYVAFQAFAQTPINKITITSIPIDYDDKNKYYSNFKKTITVTREQANDIMENEFGTLDYSILFTDLNGIQVPSDDFGKLKFDNLDKVFKQLSN
;
A
#
# COMPACT_ATOMS: atom_id res chain seq x y z
N MET A 1 -63.75 11.86 -4.08
CA MET A 1 -63.88 11.42 -5.49
C MET A 1 -62.61 10.67 -5.89
N LYS A 2 -62.73 9.79 -6.89
CA LYS A 2 -62.04 8.51 -7.09
C LYS A 2 -60.51 8.60 -7.33
N LYS A 3 -59.78 7.62 -6.78
CA LYS A 3 -58.42 7.21 -7.18
C LYS A 3 -58.49 6.52 -8.56
N ILE A 4 -57.56 6.81 -9.46
CA ILE A 4 -57.31 5.97 -10.65
C ILE A 4 -55.81 5.67 -10.71
N LEU A 5 -55.52 4.39 -10.48
CA LEU A 5 -54.29 3.66 -10.72
C LEU A 5 -54.28 3.27 -12.20
N LEU A 6 -53.15 3.42 -12.91
CA LEU A 6 -53.03 2.89 -14.26
C LEU A 6 -51.75 2.07 -14.39
N VAL A 7 -51.97 0.76 -14.35
CA VAL A 7 -51.01 -0.32 -14.60
C VAL A 7 -51.00 -0.57 -16.10
N PHE A 8 -49.82 -0.56 -16.73
CA PHE A 8 -49.64 -1.09 -18.08
C PHE A 8 -48.72 -2.30 -18.03
N THR A 9 -49.34 -3.47 -18.01
CA THR A 9 -48.75 -4.76 -18.34
C THR A 9 -48.91 -4.98 -19.84
N ILE A 10 -47.80 -5.16 -20.56
CA ILE A 10 -47.81 -5.73 -21.92
C ILE A 10 -46.93 -6.97 -21.90
N SER A 11 -47.60 -8.12 -21.94
CA SER A 11 -47.03 -9.41 -22.30
C SER A 11 -47.30 -9.64 -23.78
N LEU A 12 -46.26 -9.84 -24.58
CA LEU A 12 -46.37 -10.42 -25.92
C LEU A 12 -45.43 -11.62 -26.01
N LEU A 13 -46.05 -12.79 -25.98
CA LEU A 13 -45.49 -14.07 -26.38
C LEU A 13 -45.61 -14.18 -27.91
N PHE A 14 -44.50 -14.39 -28.60
CA PHE A 14 -44.49 -15.12 -29.87
C PHE A 14 -43.50 -16.27 -29.75
N LYS A 15 -44.05 -17.50 -29.71
CA LYS A 15 -43.35 -18.72 -30.12
C LYS A 15 -43.42 -18.81 -31.64
N SER A 16 -42.31 -19.07 -32.29
CA SER A 16 -42.29 -19.98 -33.45
C SER A 16 -40.89 -20.58 -33.60
N CYS A 17 -40.82 -21.91 -33.58
CA CYS A 17 -39.65 -22.71 -33.90
C CYS A 17 -39.49 -22.82 -35.42
N SER A 18 -38.26 -22.84 -35.92
CA SER A 18 -37.82 -23.84 -36.91
C SER A 18 -36.31 -23.84 -36.99
N GLU A 19 -35.73 -25.02 -36.78
CA GLU A 19 -34.32 -25.32 -37.04
C GLU A 19 -34.01 -25.15 -38.53
N ASN A 20 -32.85 -24.57 -38.84
CA ASN A 20 -32.07 -25.06 -39.96
C ASN A 20 -30.58 -24.87 -39.67
N LYS A 21 -29.84 -25.98 -39.75
CA LYS A 21 -28.40 -26.04 -39.51
C LYS A 21 -27.67 -25.45 -40.71
N SER A 22 -26.78 -24.51 -40.47
CA SER A 22 -25.60 -24.32 -41.32
C SER A 22 -24.38 -24.09 -40.43
N ASN A 23 -23.54 -25.11 -40.37
CA ASN A 23 -22.20 -25.04 -39.80
C ASN A 23 -21.36 -24.04 -40.61
N ILE A 24 -20.95 -22.94 -39.99
CA ILE A 24 -19.72 -22.23 -40.35
C ILE A 24 -18.99 -21.90 -39.05
N SER A 25 -18.08 -22.81 -38.71
CA SER A 25 -17.02 -22.60 -37.74
C SER A 25 -16.03 -21.59 -38.32
N ILE A 26 -16.11 -20.34 -37.88
CA ILE A 26 -14.99 -19.40 -37.94
C ILE A 26 -14.65 -19.08 -36.49
N THR A 27 -13.64 -19.81 -36.01
CA THR A 27 -12.88 -19.49 -34.81
C THR A 27 -12.05 -18.24 -35.10
N GLU A 28 -12.69 -17.07 -35.11
CA GLU A 28 -11.96 -15.82 -34.95
C GLU A 28 -11.62 -15.69 -33.46
N LYS A 29 -10.39 -16.12 -33.15
CA LYS A 29 -9.68 -15.65 -31.97
C LYS A 29 -9.68 -14.13 -32.04
N ILE A 30 -10.63 -13.50 -31.36
CA ILE A 30 -10.52 -12.11 -30.95
C ILE A 30 -9.27 -12.08 -30.07
N LYS A 31 -8.13 -11.71 -30.68
CA LYS A 31 -6.95 -11.27 -29.95
C LYS A 31 -7.39 -10.01 -29.23
N THR A 32 -7.78 -10.16 -27.97
CA THR A 32 -7.67 -9.08 -27.01
C THR A 32 -6.27 -8.49 -27.18
N PRO A 33 -6.12 -7.18 -27.44
CA PRO A 33 -4.81 -6.55 -27.43
C PRO A 33 -4.20 -6.91 -26.09
N ALA A 34 -3.01 -7.52 -26.11
CA ALA A 34 -2.23 -7.67 -24.90
C ALA A 34 -2.12 -6.28 -24.31
N THR A 35 -2.76 -6.06 -23.16
CA THR A 35 -2.49 -4.92 -22.29
C THR A 35 -0.98 -4.87 -22.20
N ASP A 36 -0.38 -3.79 -22.66
CA ASP A 36 1.06 -3.58 -22.59
C ASP A 36 1.44 -3.82 -21.13
N SER A 37 2.03 -4.99 -20.88
CA SER A 37 2.39 -5.43 -19.54
C SER A 37 3.43 -4.42 -19.11
N LEU A 38 3.06 -3.51 -18.21
CA LEU A 38 3.98 -2.57 -17.60
C LEU A 38 5.24 -3.36 -17.20
N LEU A 39 6.33 -3.13 -17.93
CA LEU A 39 7.57 -3.86 -17.75
C LEU A 39 8.19 -3.34 -16.46
N THR A 40 7.99 -4.09 -15.38
CA THR A 40 8.66 -3.85 -14.12
C THR A 40 10.10 -4.38 -14.21
N LYS A 41 11.08 -3.49 -14.01
CA LYS A 41 12.51 -3.87 -13.98
C LYS A 41 12.96 -3.98 -12.52
N LYS A 42 13.76 -5.00 -12.21
CA LYS A 42 14.46 -5.05 -10.92
C LYS A 42 15.46 -3.90 -10.83
N ILE A 43 15.61 -3.35 -9.63
CA ILE A 43 16.56 -2.27 -9.33
C ILE A 43 17.81 -2.90 -8.75
N ASP A 44 18.98 -2.53 -9.27
CA ASP A 44 20.25 -2.90 -8.65
C ASP A 44 20.55 -1.98 -7.45
N SER A 45 21.27 -2.46 -6.43
CA SER A 45 21.59 -1.66 -5.24
C SER A 45 22.25 -0.30 -5.54
N SER A 46 23.01 -0.18 -6.64
CA SER A 46 23.63 1.08 -7.06
C SER A 46 22.67 2.05 -7.74
N GLU A 47 21.52 1.56 -8.24
CA GLU A 47 20.48 2.34 -8.89
C GLU A 47 19.39 2.81 -7.89
N LEU A 48 19.30 2.19 -6.71
CA LEU A 48 18.31 2.55 -5.69
C LEU A 48 18.50 4.00 -5.22
N THR A 49 17.46 4.83 -5.35
CA THR A 49 17.48 6.23 -4.93
C THR A 49 17.81 6.35 -3.44
N LYS A 50 18.73 7.26 -3.13
CA LYS A 50 19.14 7.59 -1.75
C LYS A 50 18.80 9.04 -1.44
N TYR A 51 18.40 9.29 -0.21
CA TYR A 51 18.07 10.61 0.32
C TYR A 51 18.92 10.90 1.55
N ASN A 52 19.11 12.19 1.83
CA ASN A 52 19.88 12.62 3.00
C ASN A 52 19.09 12.44 4.30
N SER A 53 17.76 12.47 4.22
CA SER A 53 16.89 12.37 5.39
C SER A 53 15.61 11.59 5.11
N VAL A 54 15.00 11.05 6.17
CA VAL A 54 13.68 10.40 6.09
C VAL A 54 12.59 11.39 5.67
N LYS A 55 12.72 12.67 6.02
CA LYS A 55 11.78 13.71 5.59
C LYS A 55 11.75 13.82 4.07
N GLU A 56 12.92 13.99 3.46
CA GLU A 56 13.09 14.12 2.01
C GLU A 56 12.55 12.87 1.29
N MET A 57 12.89 11.67 1.80
CA MET A 57 12.39 10.40 1.29
C MET A 57 10.86 10.29 1.33
N LEU A 58 10.22 10.63 2.45
CA LEU A 58 8.76 10.53 2.59
C LEU A 58 8.02 11.58 1.74
N GLU A 59 8.58 12.78 1.60
CA GLU A 59 8.02 13.84 0.76
C GLU A 59 8.11 13.47 -0.72
N ASP A 60 9.24 12.90 -1.18
CA ASP A 60 9.41 12.43 -2.57
C ASP A 60 8.47 11.27 -2.91
N ALA A 61 8.28 10.33 -1.97
CA ALA A 61 7.32 9.24 -2.12
C ALA A 61 5.85 9.72 -2.17
N ASN A 62 5.57 10.95 -1.72
CA ASN A 62 4.24 11.56 -1.64
C ASN A 62 3.20 10.78 -0.82
N ASP A 63 3.63 9.80 0.00
CA ASP A 63 2.73 9.00 0.85
C ASP A 63 2.36 9.74 2.15
N PHE A 64 3.30 10.53 2.69
CA PHE A 64 3.12 11.30 3.92
C PHE A 64 3.77 12.68 3.78
N SER A 65 3.04 13.73 4.14
CA SER A 65 3.55 15.09 4.04
C SER A 65 3.13 15.95 5.23
N ILE A 66 3.98 16.91 5.58
CA ILE A 66 3.70 17.89 6.64
C ILE A 66 2.51 18.77 6.22
N GLU A 67 2.45 19.16 4.94
CA GLU A 67 1.39 20.00 4.38
C GLU A 67 0.01 19.37 4.54
N GLN A 68 -0.11 18.06 4.29
CA GLN A 68 -1.39 17.35 4.44
C GLN A 68 -1.69 16.94 5.89
N GLY A 69 -0.76 17.20 6.82
CA GLY A 69 -0.87 16.81 8.23
C GLY A 69 -0.66 15.32 8.48
N THR A 70 -0.25 14.56 7.46
CA THR A 70 -0.05 13.11 7.52
C THR A 70 1.36 12.74 8.00
N LEU A 71 2.30 13.70 8.05
CA LEU A 71 3.63 13.58 8.64
C LEU A 71 3.85 14.64 9.72
N LYS A 72 4.42 14.23 10.87
CA LYS A 72 5.01 15.15 11.85
C LYS A 72 6.40 14.67 12.24
N LEU A 73 7.38 15.57 12.23
CA LEU A 73 8.70 15.33 12.81
C LEU A 73 8.66 15.71 14.29
N ILE A 74 8.67 14.70 15.16
CA ILE A 74 8.66 14.89 16.62
C ILE A 74 10.08 15.21 17.12
N ASN A 75 11.07 14.50 16.59
CA ASN A 75 12.50 14.77 16.76
C ASN A 75 13.18 14.52 15.42
N ASN A 76 14.07 15.42 14.99
CA ASN A 76 14.79 15.36 13.71
C ASN A 76 16.31 15.16 13.90
N ASP A 77 16.76 14.77 15.09
CA ASP A 77 18.11 14.27 15.30
C ASP A 77 18.25 12.87 14.69
N GLU A 78 19.22 12.65 13.82
CA GLU A 78 19.45 11.34 13.16
C GLU A 78 19.72 10.20 14.15
N ASN A 79 20.25 10.51 15.35
CA ASN A 79 20.54 9.52 16.39
C ASN A 79 19.32 9.20 17.28
N ASP A 80 18.26 10.02 17.20
CA ASP A 80 17.01 9.88 17.94
C ASP A 80 15.83 10.35 17.08
N LEU A 81 15.78 9.91 15.83
CA LEU A 81 14.75 10.33 14.88
C LEU A 81 13.40 9.81 15.36
N LYS A 82 12.43 10.71 15.52
CA LYS A 82 11.06 10.39 15.94
C LYS A 82 10.06 11.04 15.00
N ILE A 83 9.20 10.24 14.40
CA ILE A 83 8.18 10.72 13.48
C ILE A 83 6.80 10.21 13.87
N GLN A 84 5.78 10.96 13.46
CA GLN A 84 4.40 10.50 13.42
C GLN A 84 3.95 10.46 11.97
N ILE A 85 3.36 9.34 11.56
CA ILE A 85 2.68 9.17 10.28
C ILE A 85 1.21 8.89 10.53
N SER A 86 0.35 9.44 9.69
CA SER A 86 -1.10 9.42 9.90
C SER A 86 -1.83 9.19 8.59
N LYS A 87 -2.17 7.93 8.32
CA LYS A 87 -3.03 7.60 7.17
C LYS A 87 -4.48 7.96 7.48
N THR A 88 -5.19 8.44 6.47
CA THR A 88 -6.62 8.73 6.57
C THR A 88 -7.43 7.44 6.60
N ILE A 89 -8.46 7.40 7.44
CA ILE A 89 -9.46 6.33 7.48
C ILE A 89 -10.86 6.91 7.43
N VAL A 90 -11.78 6.15 6.86
CA VAL A 90 -13.21 6.50 6.82
C VAL A 90 -13.90 6.00 8.09
N LYS A 91 -14.83 6.80 8.62
CA LYS A 91 -15.65 6.40 9.77
C LYS A 91 -16.40 5.09 9.46
N GLY A 92 -16.28 4.13 10.36
CA GLY A 92 -16.94 2.82 10.23
C GLY A 92 -16.10 1.74 9.56
N GLU A 93 -14.84 2.04 9.19
CA GLU A 93 -13.88 0.99 8.85
C GLU A 93 -13.74 -0.06 9.96
N LEU A 94 -13.54 -1.31 9.57
CA LEU A 94 -13.39 -2.41 10.51
C LEU A 94 -12.13 -2.22 11.35
N GLU A 95 -12.22 -2.44 12.66
CA GLU A 95 -11.09 -2.29 13.58
C GLU A 95 -9.88 -3.11 13.16
N LYS A 96 -10.09 -4.33 12.65
CA LYS A 96 -9.00 -5.15 12.11
C LYS A 96 -8.27 -4.45 10.97
N SER A 97 -9.00 -3.88 10.02
CA SER A 97 -8.42 -3.15 8.89
C SER A 97 -7.60 -1.96 9.34
N ILE A 98 -8.10 -1.20 10.33
CA ILE A 98 -7.38 -0.05 10.90
C ILE A 98 -6.09 -0.51 11.60
N ASN A 99 -6.15 -1.59 12.39
CA ASN A 99 -4.96 -2.17 13.02
C ASN A 99 -3.92 -2.63 11.96
N ASP A 100 -4.37 -3.25 10.86
CA ASP A 100 -3.49 -3.68 9.79
C ASP A 100 -2.90 -2.48 9.02
N ILE A 101 -3.63 -1.37 8.89
CA ILE A 101 -3.09 -0.10 8.33
C ILE A 101 -1.97 0.43 9.22
N VAL A 102 -2.20 0.53 10.53
CA VAL A 102 -1.21 1.08 11.46
C VAL A 102 0.08 0.28 11.48
N LYS A 103 -0.01 -1.06 11.46
CA LYS A 103 1.17 -1.93 11.35
C LYS A 103 1.88 -1.74 10.01
N ARG A 104 1.12 -1.68 8.91
CA ARG A 104 1.67 -1.50 7.54
C ARG A 104 2.44 -0.21 7.40
N ASP A 105 1.91 0.89 7.92
CA ASP A 105 2.57 2.19 7.89
C ASP A 105 3.94 2.13 8.57
N ILE A 106 4.01 1.47 9.73
CA ILE A 106 5.26 1.28 10.47
C ILE A 106 6.26 0.43 9.70
N VAL A 107 5.83 -0.73 9.17
CA VAL A 107 6.69 -1.62 8.39
C VAL A 107 7.19 -0.90 7.12
N TYR A 108 6.28 -0.22 6.42
CA TYR A 108 6.60 0.52 5.21
C TYR A 108 7.69 1.57 5.49
N VAL A 109 7.46 2.45 6.46
CA VAL A 109 8.37 3.56 6.72
C VAL A 109 9.71 3.07 7.29
N ALA A 110 9.73 2.03 8.13
CA ALA A 110 10.96 1.47 8.65
C ALA A 110 11.86 0.92 7.53
N PHE A 111 11.32 0.03 6.69
CA PHE A 111 12.11 -0.61 5.64
C PHE A 111 12.50 0.37 4.53
N GLN A 112 11.61 1.29 4.16
CA GLN A 112 11.93 2.33 3.19
C GLN A 112 13.03 3.27 3.70
N ALA A 113 12.94 3.71 4.97
CA ALA A 113 13.96 4.55 5.59
C ALA A 113 15.34 3.88 5.59
N PHE A 114 15.42 2.60 5.99
CA PHE A 114 16.70 1.90 5.96
C PHE A 114 17.19 1.60 4.55
N ALA A 115 16.29 1.38 3.60
CA ALA A 115 16.66 1.18 2.20
C ALA A 115 17.27 2.44 1.58
N GLN A 116 16.70 3.62 1.87
CA GLN A 116 16.97 4.83 1.10
C GLN A 116 17.70 5.93 1.88
N THR A 117 18.01 5.76 3.17
CA THR A 117 18.71 6.77 4.00
C THR A 117 19.82 6.13 4.86
N PRO A 118 20.77 6.91 5.41
CA PRO A 118 21.87 6.37 6.22
C PRO A 118 21.53 6.11 7.70
N ILE A 119 20.31 6.40 8.15
CA ILE A 119 19.95 6.28 9.57
C ILE A 119 20.06 4.82 10.06
N ASN A 120 20.31 4.63 11.35
CA ASN A 120 20.37 3.28 11.94
C ASN A 120 19.25 3.00 12.95
N LYS A 121 18.43 4.01 13.26
CA LYS A 121 17.35 3.91 14.23
C LYS A 121 16.27 4.94 13.92
N ILE A 122 15.01 4.55 14.06
CA ILE A 122 13.86 5.44 13.91
C ILE A 122 12.76 5.04 14.89
N THR A 123 12.12 6.02 15.52
CA THR A 123 10.88 5.81 16.27
C THR A 123 9.71 6.29 15.43
N ILE A 124 8.79 5.38 15.13
CA ILE A 124 7.65 5.64 14.27
C ILE A 124 6.39 5.53 15.12
N THR A 125 5.59 6.59 15.15
CA THR A 125 4.22 6.55 15.64
C THR A 125 3.27 6.53 14.45
N SER A 126 2.53 5.44 14.24
CA SER A 126 1.39 5.44 13.32
C SER A 126 0.10 5.64 14.12
N ILE A 127 -0.67 6.66 13.72
CA ILE A 127 -1.96 7.01 14.31
C ILE A 127 -2.91 7.47 13.21
N PRO A 128 -4.02 6.77 12.95
CA PRO A 128 -4.94 7.15 11.89
C PRO A 128 -5.62 8.49 12.16
N ILE A 129 -5.92 9.22 11.09
CA ILE A 129 -6.73 10.46 11.12
C ILE A 129 -8.04 10.26 10.38
N ASP A 130 -9.07 10.99 10.78
CA ASP A 130 -10.37 10.98 10.11
C ASP A 130 -10.26 11.63 8.73
N TYR A 131 -10.84 10.99 7.72
CA TYR A 131 -10.90 11.52 6.35
C TYR A 131 -11.66 12.87 6.30
N ASP A 132 -12.74 13.01 7.06
CA ASP A 132 -13.59 14.21 7.06
C ASP A 132 -13.06 15.30 8.01
N ASP A 133 -12.31 14.92 9.05
CA ASP A 133 -11.71 15.83 10.03
C ASP A 133 -10.24 15.52 10.31
N LYS A 134 -9.34 16.21 9.61
CA LYS A 134 -7.88 16.03 9.74
C LYS A 134 -7.31 16.35 11.13
N ASN A 135 -8.10 16.97 12.03
CA ASN A 135 -7.70 17.21 13.41
C ASN A 135 -8.10 16.08 14.36
N LYS A 136 -8.94 15.15 13.91
CA LYS A 136 -9.44 14.03 14.70
C LYS A 136 -8.58 12.79 14.49
N TYR A 137 -7.81 12.45 15.53
CA TYR A 137 -7.00 11.25 15.57
C TYR A 137 -7.72 10.09 16.25
N TYR A 138 -7.53 8.88 15.72
CA TYR A 138 -8.02 7.65 16.32
C TYR A 138 -6.98 7.04 17.27
N SER A 139 -6.77 7.71 18.41
CA SER A 139 -5.73 7.36 19.40
C SER A 139 -5.81 5.93 19.95
N ASN A 140 -6.99 5.29 19.93
CA ASN A 140 -7.17 3.91 20.34
C ASN A 140 -6.44 2.90 19.43
N PHE A 141 -6.14 3.29 18.19
CA PHE A 141 -5.34 2.47 17.25
C PHE A 141 -3.87 2.87 17.20
N LYS A 142 -3.44 3.88 17.95
CA LYS A 142 -2.05 4.36 17.94
C LYS A 142 -1.08 3.21 18.25
N LYS A 143 -0.03 3.11 17.43
CA LYS A 143 1.16 2.28 17.73
C LYS A 143 2.41 3.12 17.61
N THR A 144 3.33 2.94 18.54
CA THR A 144 4.65 3.56 18.51
C THR A 144 5.68 2.46 18.72
N ILE A 145 6.63 2.35 17.80
CA ILE A 145 7.78 1.44 17.95
C ILE A 145 9.07 2.16 17.60
N THR A 146 10.17 1.76 18.23
CA THR A 146 11.52 2.15 17.84
C THR A 146 12.14 0.97 17.13
N VAL A 147 12.61 1.20 15.91
CA VAL A 147 13.20 0.18 15.04
C VAL A 147 14.65 0.53 14.79
N THR A 148 15.52 -0.48 14.81
CA THR A 148 16.92 -0.39 14.38
C THR A 148 17.13 -1.02 13.01
N ARG A 149 18.17 -0.60 12.31
CA ARG A 149 18.61 -1.22 11.05
C ARG A 149 18.99 -2.69 11.26
N GLU A 150 19.54 -3.03 12.41
CA GLU A 150 19.89 -4.42 12.77
C GLU A 150 18.64 -5.31 12.79
N GLN A 151 17.55 -4.89 13.46
CA GLN A 151 16.29 -5.64 13.45
C GLN A 151 15.73 -5.81 12.04
N ALA A 152 15.82 -4.77 11.20
CA ALA A 152 15.37 -4.85 9.81
C ALA A 152 16.27 -5.77 8.96
N ASN A 153 17.59 -5.76 9.19
CA ASN A 153 18.55 -6.65 8.54
C ASN A 153 18.26 -8.12 8.88
N ASP A 154 18.02 -8.44 10.15
CA ASP A 154 17.65 -9.79 10.57
C ASP A 154 16.40 -10.27 9.83
N ILE A 155 15.41 -9.39 9.63
CA ILE A 155 14.20 -9.74 8.86
C ILE A 155 14.55 -9.93 7.38
N MET A 156 15.36 -9.06 6.77
CA MET A 156 15.78 -9.19 5.38
C MET A 156 16.52 -10.51 5.11
N GLU A 157 17.44 -10.91 5.99
CA GLU A 157 18.13 -12.20 5.90
C GLU A 157 17.17 -13.37 6.05
N ASN A 158 16.24 -13.30 7.00
CA ASN A 158 15.30 -14.39 7.26
C ASN A 158 14.24 -14.54 6.16
N GLU A 159 13.75 -13.45 5.57
CA GLU A 159 12.69 -13.46 4.56
C GLU A 159 13.23 -13.64 3.13
N PHE A 160 14.44 -13.12 2.85
CA PHE A 160 14.97 -13.03 1.48
C PHE A 160 16.40 -13.57 1.32
N GLY A 161 17.11 -13.89 2.41
CA GLY A 161 18.49 -14.37 2.34
C GLY A 161 19.51 -13.32 1.88
N THR A 162 19.20 -12.04 2.05
CA THR A 162 20.06 -10.92 1.60
C THR A 162 19.89 -9.70 2.51
N LEU A 163 20.91 -8.84 2.52
CA LEU A 163 20.86 -7.50 3.12
C LEU A 163 20.64 -6.38 2.10
N ASP A 164 20.48 -6.74 0.82
CA ASP A 164 20.23 -5.78 -0.24
C ASP A 164 18.76 -5.35 -0.25
N TYR A 165 18.49 -4.15 0.25
CA TYR A 165 17.13 -3.59 0.30
C TYR A 165 16.58 -3.20 -1.08
N SER A 166 17.39 -3.17 -2.15
CA SER A 166 16.90 -2.83 -3.49
C SER A 166 15.85 -3.82 -4.01
N ILE A 167 15.85 -5.07 -3.50
CA ILE A 167 14.82 -6.07 -3.84
C ILE A 167 13.40 -5.61 -3.45
N LEU A 168 13.29 -4.69 -2.49
CA LEU A 168 12.00 -4.15 -2.03
C LEU A 168 11.40 -3.13 -3.01
N PHE A 169 12.10 -2.84 -4.10
CA PHE A 169 11.69 -1.86 -5.10
C PHE A 169 11.78 -2.43 -6.52
N THR A 170 10.97 -1.87 -7.40
CA THR A 170 11.03 -2.13 -8.84
C THR A 170 10.90 -0.80 -9.59
N ASP A 171 11.54 -0.72 -10.74
CA ASP A 171 11.37 0.41 -11.64
C ASP A 171 10.14 0.20 -12.52
N LEU A 172 9.27 1.19 -12.50
CA LEU A 172 8.08 1.29 -13.32
C LEU A 172 8.17 2.57 -14.17
N ASN A 173 8.72 2.44 -15.37
CA ASN A 173 8.93 3.55 -16.32
C ASN A 173 9.76 4.71 -15.72
N GLY A 174 10.86 4.38 -15.04
CA GLY A 174 11.74 5.38 -14.41
C GLY A 174 11.29 5.83 -13.02
N ILE A 175 10.22 5.23 -12.48
CA ILE A 175 9.71 5.52 -11.14
C ILE A 175 9.96 4.30 -10.26
N GLN A 176 10.71 4.48 -9.16
CA GLN A 176 10.96 3.41 -8.20
C GLN A 176 9.75 3.24 -7.28
N VAL A 177 9.10 2.08 -7.35
CA VAL A 177 7.90 1.76 -6.57
C VAL A 177 8.11 0.49 -5.74
N PRO A 178 7.35 0.26 -4.66
CA PRO A 178 7.44 -0.97 -3.88
C PRO A 178 7.26 -2.23 -4.76
N SER A 179 8.12 -3.22 -4.58
CA SER A 179 8.04 -4.52 -5.26
C SER A 179 7.07 -5.48 -4.57
N ASP A 180 6.82 -6.63 -5.20
CA ASP A 180 6.09 -7.74 -4.59
C ASP A 180 6.78 -8.27 -3.32
N ASP A 181 8.12 -8.22 -3.25
CA ASP A 181 8.85 -8.63 -2.04
C ASP A 181 8.58 -7.67 -0.88
N PHE A 182 8.47 -6.36 -1.16
CA PHE A 182 7.99 -5.42 -0.14
C PHE A 182 6.51 -5.66 0.19
N GLY A 183 5.73 -6.10 -0.79
CA GLY A 183 4.36 -6.60 -0.60
C GLY A 183 4.29 -7.71 0.46
N LYS A 184 5.20 -8.70 0.40
CA LYS A 184 5.26 -9.79 1.39
C LYS A 184 5.44 -9.27 2.81
N LEU A 185 6.33 -8.30 3.03
CA LEU A 185 6.55 -7.72 4.36
C LEU A 185 5.30 -6.98 4.89
N LYS A 186 4.61 -6.25 4.01
CA LYS A 186 3.48 -5.37 4.38
C LYS A 186 2.14 -6.09 4.44
N PHE A 187 1.94 -7.16 3.70
CA PHE A 187 0.63 -7.79 3.58
C PHE A 187 0.67 -9.25 4.04
N ASP A 188 1.53 -10.07 3.44
CA ASP A 188 1.51 -11.52 3.68
C ASP A 188 2.04 -11.88 5.07
N ASN A 189 3.14 -11.24 5.48
CA ASN A 189 3.86 -11.52 6.72
C ASN A 189 3.73 -10.39 7.76
N LEU A 190 2.73 -9.50 7.60
CA LEU A 190 2.58 -8.27 8.38
C LEU A 190 2.70 -8.49 9.90
N ASP A 191 1.94 -9.43 10.45
CA ASP A 191 1.92 -9.68 11.90
C ASP A 191 3.25 -10.23 12.42
N LYS A 192 3.91 -11.07 11.62
CA LYS A 192 5.23 -11.64 11.93
C LYS A 192 6.29 -10.55 11.94
N VAL A 193 6.38 -9.79 10.84
CA VAL A 193 7.36 -8.70 10.65
C VAL A 193 7.16 -7.63 11.71
N PHE A 194 5.93 -7.16 11.92
CA PHE A 194 5.64 -6.15 12.93
C PHE A 194 6.05 -6.61 14.34
N LYS A 195 5.79 -7.88 14.69
CA LYS A 195 6.22 -8.43 15.98
C LYS A 195 7.74 -8.46 16.09
N GLN A 196 8.47 -8.82 15.04
CA GLN A 196 9.94 -8.83 15.04
C GLN A 196 10.52 -7.43 15.22
N LEU A 197 9.94 -6.41 14.59
CA LEU A 197 10.35 -5.00 14.79
C LEU A 197 10.02 -4.46 16.21
N SER A 198 9.12 -5.13 16.94
CA SER A 198 8.63 -4.67 18.25
C SER A 198 9.34 -5.34 19.44
N ASN A 199 10.22 -6.31 19.18
CA ASN A 199 10.99 -7.03 20.22
C ASN A 199 12.39 -6.44 20.35
#